data_AF-A0A1C3E7U5-F1
#
_entry.id   AF-A0A1C3E7U5-F1
#
_cell.length_a   1.000
_cell.length_b   1.000
_cell.length_c   1.000
_cell.angle_alpha   90.00
_cell.angle_beta   90.00
_cell.angle_gamma   90.00
#
_symmetry.space_group_name_H-M   'P 1'
#
loop_
_entity.id
_entity.type
_entity.pdbx_description
1 polymer ?
#
loop_
_entity_poly.entity_id
_entity_poly.type
_entity_poly.pdbx_seq_one_letter_code
_entity_poly.pdbx_strand_id
1 'polypeptide(L)'
;MQTSEIDMSFSDLATTDYGNVLGREHFFDHSIKPLWCDMPRISGPAYTVQLATGDNLMLHSAIYNAPKGSILVVDGVDCQHAVAGGNVCAVAQRRGIKGFVIAGVIRDLEEITDMQFPVYAKGIFPVPGKKEKYTLPNTPVVCGGVTVHTGDIIVADAEGIVSIPQSQAEHVFKLAKQKWQVETNITLSQWEEQHKQKIEHALAAAKQDAANLCSEDKQREDIMTLSELQKHIKSFDHAPQLADHYFLKLIEEVGELSEAIRKGNSGQPAANQLKGSIAEELYDVLYYVCALANIHHIDLDKTHELKEQLNKMKYNR
;
A
#
# COMPACT_ATOMS: atom_id res chain seq x y z
N MET A 1 -16.19 19.00 -34.07
CA MET A 1 -16.85 18.00 -33.22
C MET A 1 -16.71 18.49 -31.78
N GLN A 2 -17.78 19.04 -31.20
CA GLN A 2 -17.83 19.36 -29.77
C GLN A 2 -17.94 18.03 -29.02
N THR A 3 -16.86 17.58 -28.40
CA THR A 3 -16.94 16.60 -27.31
C THR A 3 -17.72 17.27 -26.21
N SER A 4 -18.94 16.81 -25.96
CA SER A 4 -19.70 17.18 -24.76
C SER A 4 -18.88 16.75 -23.55
N GLU A 5 -18.19 17.69 -22.92
CA GLU A 5 -17.59 17.47 -21.59
C GLU A 5 -18.73 17.07 -20.67
N ILE A 6 -18.77 15.79 -20.31
CA ILE A 6 -19.60 15.34 -19.20
C ILE A 6 -19.02 16.04 -17.97
N ASP A 7 -19.76 16.98 -17.41
CA ASP A 7 -19.41 17.61 -16.13
C ASP A 7 -19.45 16.52 -15.05
N MET A 8 -18.29 15.94 -14.76
CA MET A 8 -18.12 14.88 -13.78
C MET A 8 -17.97 15.51 -12.40
N SER A 9 -19.09 15.67 -11.70
CA SER A 9 -19.08 16.05 -10.28
C SER A 9 -18.74 14.82 -9.44
N PHE A 10 -17.45 14.64 -9.13
CA PHE A 10 -16.97 13.51 -8.33
C PHE A 10 -17.58 13.48 -6.92
N SER A 11 -17.99 14.63 -6.38
CA SER A 11 -18.72 14.75 -5.12
C SER A 11 -20.16 14.24 -5.17
N ASP A 12 -20.71 13.89 -6.33
CA ASP A 12 -22.05 13.27 -6.39
C ASP A 12 -22.06 11.87 -5.75
N LEU A 13 -20.89 11.21 -5.69
CA LEU A 13 -20.71 9.88 -5.11
C LEU A 13 -19.97 9.97 -3.77
N ALA A 14 -20.28 9.05 -2.86
CA ALA A 14 -19.61 8.92 -1.57
C ALA A 14 -18.21 8.34 -1.71
N THR A 15 -17.36 8.61 -0.72
CA THR A 15 -16.03 7.96 -0.67
C THR A 15 -16.15 6.43 -0.63
N THR A 16 -17.21 5.91 -0.02
CA THR A 16 -17.55 4.47 0.00
C THR A 16 -17.90 3.90 -1.38
N ASP A 17 -18.53 4.68 -2.27
CA ASP A 17 -18.79 4.27 -3.66
C ASP A 17 -17.48 4.07 -4.43
N TYR A 18 -16.49 4.93 -4.18
CA TYR A 18 -15.14 4.74 -4.70
C TYR A 18 -14.41 3.56 -4.02
N GLY A 19 -14.68 3.30 -2.74
CA GLY A 19 -14.19 2.13 -2.00
C GLY A 19 -14.65 0.80 -2.57
N ASN A 20 -15.79 0.78 -3.25
CA ASN A 20 -16.29 -0.40 -3.96
C ASN A 20 -15.55 -0.69 -5.27
N VAL A 21 -14.68 0.21 -5.76
CA VAL A 21 -14.00 0.08 -7.06
C VAL A 21 -12.49 0.24 -7.01
N LEU A 22 -11.94 0.97 -6.03
CA LEU A 22 -10.50 1.20 -5.86
C LEU A 22 -9.91 0.34 -4.74
N GLY A 23 -8.60 0.09 -4.82
CA GLY A 23 -7.82 -0.56 -3.78
C GLY A 23 -7.53 0.36 -2.59
N ARG A 24 -7.13 -0.25 -1.45
CA ARG A 24 -6.88 0.43 -0.17
C ARG A 24 -5.81 1.52 -0.26
N GLU A 25 -4.86 1.37 -1.18
CA GLU A 25 -3.75 2.29 -1.44
C GLU A 25 -4.18 3.70 -1.89
N HIS A 26 -5.44 3.85 -2.32
CA HIS A 26 -6.03 5.14 -2.71
C HIS A 26 -6.66 5.92 -1.54
N PHE A 27 -6.83 5.28 -0.39
CA PHE A 27 -7.56 5.83 0.75
C PHE A 27 -6.61 6.33 1.83
N PHE A 28 -6.82 7.57 2.27
CA PHE A 28 -5.97 8.19 3.27
C PHE A 28 -6.15 7.52 4.64
N ASP A 29 -5.11 7.59 5.46
CA ASP A 29 -5.15 7.14 6.84
C ASP A 29 -6.30 7.81 7.62
N HIS A 30 -7.05 7.00 8.36
CA HIS A 30 -8.26 7.43 9.07
C HIS A 30 -8.00 8.47 10.17
N SER A 31 -6.74 8.70 10.56
CA SER A 31 -6.40 9.80 11.46
C SER A 31 -6.67 11.16 10.83
N ILE A 32 -6.64 11.28 9.50
CA ILE A 32 -6.99 12.50 8.77
C ILE A 32 -8.50 12.48 8.53
N LYS A 33 -9.23 13.32 9.25
CA LYS A 33 -10.70 13.26 9.33
C LYS A 33 -11.33 14.66 9.29
N PRO A 34 -12.63 14.77 9.01
CA PRO A 34 -13.37 16.02 9.24
C PRO A 34 -13.20 16.48 10.69
N LEU A 35 -13.01 17.78 10.90
CA LEU A 35 -12.83 18.35 12.24
C LEU A 35 -14.12 18.91 12.86
N TRP A 36 -15.21 18.98 12.09
CA TRP A 36 -16.51 19.47 12.53
C TRP A 36 -17.63 18.68 11.86
N CYS A 37 -18.80 18.67 12.50
CA CYS A 37 -19.97 17.91 12.03
C CYS A 37 -20.61 18.57 10.80
N ASP A 38 -21.25 17.78 9.94
CA ASP A 38 -21.96 18.29 8.75
C ASP A 38 -21.07 19.04 7.74
N MET A 39 -19.77 18.74 7.75
CA MET A 39 -18.84 19.27 6.76
C MET A 39 -19.22 18.79 5.36
N PRO A 40 -19.32 19.70 4.36
CA PRO A 40 -19.79 19.30 3.04
C PRO A 40 -18.76 18.39 2.38
N ARG A 41 -19.28 17.39 1.64
CA ARG A 41 -18.46 16.60 0.73
C ARG A 41 -17.87 17.52 -0.33
N ILE A 42 -16.59 17.31 -0.62
CA ILE A 42 -15.87 18.06 -1.65
C ILE A 42 -15.22 17.11 -2.64
N SER A 43 -15.06 17.60 -3.87
CA SER A 43 -14.15 17.01 -4.83
C SER A 43 -13.42 18.08 -5.63
N GLY A 44 -12.22 17.76 -6.10
CA GLY A 44 -11.43 18.66 -6.95
C GLY A 44 -10.02 18.13 -7.21
N PRO A 45 -9.29 18.73 -8.16
CA PRO A 45 -7.91 18.35 -8.44
C PRO A 45 -7.01 18.70 -7.24
N ALA A 46 -6.15 17.76 -6.86
CA ALA A 46 -5.13 17.95 -5.86
C ALA A 46 -4.13 19.02 -6.31
N TYR A 47 -3.78 19.91 -5.41
CA TYR A 47 -2.59 20.73 -5.49
C TYR A 47 -1.67 20.32 -4.35
N THR A 48 -0.58 19.63 -4.67
CA THR A 48 0.27 19.00 -3.65
C THR A 48 1.23 20.01 -3.04
N VAL A 49 1.36 19.96 -1.71
CA VAL A 49 2.18 20.88 -0.94
C VAL A 49 3.03 20.09 0.05
N GLN A 50 4.32 19.96 -0.26
CA GLN A 50 5.29 19.47 0.69
C GLN A 50 5.66 20.61 1.65
N LEU A 51 5.51 20.45 2.96
CA LEU A 51 6.03 21.37 3.96
C LEU A 51 7.31 20.81 4.59
N ALA A 52 7.91 21.63 5.44
CA ALA A 52 8.95 21.22 6.37
C ALA A 52 8.42 21.30 7.80
N THR A 53 8.87 20.40 8.66
CA THR A 53 8.42 20.31 10.06
C THR A 53 8.50 21.66 10.77
N GLY A 54 7.41 22.04 11.45
CA GLY A 54 7.24 23.31 12.15
C GLY A 54 7.04 24.55 11.27
N ASP A 55 6.84 24.40 9.96
CA ASP A 55 6.74 25.52 9.00
C ASP A 55 5.49 25.45 8.12
N ASN A 56 4.90 26.59 7.78
CA ASN A 56 3.73 26.70 6.90
C ASN A 56 3.89 27.67 5.72
N LEU A 57 5.11 28.16 5.44
CA LEU A 57 5.38 29.08 4.32
C LEU A 57 4.80 28.59 3.01
N MET A 58 5.02 27.32 2.69
CA MET A 58 4.64 26.75 1.40
C MET A 58 3.13 26.50 1.27
N LEU A 59 2.38 26.36 2.38
CA LEU A 59 0.91 26.39 2.34
C LEU A 59 0.43 27.78 1.92
N HIS A 60 0.99 28.82 2.56
CA HIS A 60 0.64 30.19 2.22
C HIS A 60 0.94 30.49 0.76
N SER A 61 2.11 30.08 0.25
CA SER A 61 2.45 30.19 -1.17
C SER A 61 1.44 29.45 -2.06
N ALA A 62 1.09 28.20 -1.71
CA ALA A 62 0.17 27.39 -2.50
C ALA A 62 -1.23 28.02 -2.63
N ILE A 63 -1.75 28.69 -1.59
CA ILE A 63 -3.03 29.41 -1.66
C ILE A 63 -3.05 30.46 -2.78
N TYR A 64 -1.90 31.11 -3.05
CA TYR A 64 -1.80 32.11 -4.11
C TYR A 64 -1.54 31.53 -5.50
N ASN A 65 -1.08 30.29 -5.60
CA ASN A 65 -0.65 29.69 -6.87
C ASN A 65 -1.59 28.58 -7.38
N ALA A 66 -2.34 27.95 -6.49
CA ALA A 66 -3.26 26.87 -6.84
C ALA A 66 -4.43 27.40 -7.70
N PRO A 67 -4.80 26.67 -8.78
CA PRO A 67 -5.98 26.99 -9.56
C PRO A 67 -7.28 27.01 -8.72
N LYS A 68 -8.24 27.81 -9.17
CA LYS A 68 -9.60 27.76 -8.60
C LYS A 68 -10.19 26.35 -8.77
N GLY A 69 -10.81 25.83 -7.72
CA GLY A 69 -11.35 24.47 -7.68
C GLY A 69 -10.41 23.44 -7.04
N SER A 70 -9.14 23.78 -6.81
CA SER A 70 -8.19 22.84 -6.21
C SER A 70 -8.48 22.51 -4.75
N ILE A 71 -8.04 21.31 -4.35
CA ILE A 71 -7.93 20.89 -2.95
C ILE A 71 -6.43 20.82 -2.63
N LEU A 72 -5.99 21.53 -1.59
CA LEU A 72 -4.57 21.45 -1.21
C LEU A 72 -4.35 20.20 -0.37
N VAL A 73 -3.43 19.35 -0.83
CA VAL A 73 -3.02 18.13 -0.13
C VAL A 73 -1.63 18.34 0.44
N VAL A 74 -1.54 18.34 1.77
CA VAL A 74 -0.40 18.88 2.51
C VAL A 74 0.25 17.80 3.37
N ASP A 75 1.56 17.64 3.20
CA ASP A 75 2.39 16.70 3.97
C ASP A 75 3.68 17.37 4.48
N GLY A 76 4.54 16.65 5.21
CA GLY A 76 5.82 17.16 5.74
C GLY A 76 5.70 17.95 7.04
N VAL A 77 4.63 17.71 7.78
CA VAL A 77 4.22 18.45 8.97
C VAL A 77 4.40 17.61 10.24
N ASP A 78 4.35 18.27 11.39
CA ASP A 78 4.17 17.61 12.70
C ASP A 78 2.74 17.81 13.22
N CYS A 79 2.47 17.31 14.42
CA CYS A 79 1.24 17.60 15.16
C CYS A 79 1.47 18.58 16.33
N GLN A 80 2.56 19.34 16.28
CA GLN A 80 2.99 20.32 17.30
C GLN A 80 2.84 21.77 16.81
N HIS A 81 2.57 21.97 15.52
CA HIS A 81 2.38 23.28 14.93
C HIS A 81 1.21 23.27 13.93
N ALA A 82 0.27 24.18 14.12
CA ALA A 82 -0.84 24.39 13.21
C ALA A 82 -0.37 24.90 11.85
N VAL A 83 -0.83 24.20 10.82
CA VAL A 83 -0.51 24.50 9.43
C VAL A 83 -1.37 25.66 8.93
N ALA A 84 -2.65 25.68 9.30
CA ALA A 84 -3.63 26.71 8.91
C ALA A 84 -4.46 27.20 10.11
N GLY A 85 -5.02 28.39 9.97
CA GLY A 85 -5.98 29.00 10.89
C GLY A 85 -7.07 29.75 10.13
N GLY A 86 -7.97 30.44 10.83
CA GLY A 86 -9.22 30.97 10.27
C GLY A 86 -9.00 31.92 9.11
N ASN A 87 -8.19 32.96 9.30
CA ASN A 87 -7.81 33.90 8.23
C ASN A 87 -7.17 33.22 7.00
N VAL A 88 -6.35 32.18 7.22
CA VAL A 88 -5.67 31.45 6.13
C VAL A 88 -6.71 30.70 5.29
N CYS A 89 -7.62 30.00 5.95
CA CYS A 89 -8.70 29.27 5.31
C CYS A 89 -9.70 30.23 4.61
N ALA A 90 -10.02 31.38 5.22
CA ALA A 90 -10.90 32.40 4.61
C ALA A 90 -10.31 32.97 3.32
N VAL A 91 -9.00 33.25 3.28
CA VAL A 91 -8.30 33.68 2.06
C VAL A 91 -8.31 32.57 1.00
N ALA A 92 -8.08 31.31 1.39
CA ALA A 92 -8.14 30.18 0.47
C ALA A 92 -9.53 30.02 -0.15
N GLN A 93 -10.59 30.08 0.65
CA GLN A 93 -11.98 30.05 0.19
C GLN A 93 -12.27 31.18 -0.79
N ARG A 94 -11.87 32.41 -0.48
CA ARG A 94 -12.04 33.58 -1.37
C ARG A 94 -11.35 33.39 -2.72
N ARG A 95 -10.20 32.71 -2.74
CA ARG A 95 -9.48 32.38 -3.99
C ARG A 95 -10.07 31.18 -4.73
N GLY A 96 -11.09 30.55 -4.16
CA GLY A 96 -11.83 29.45 -4.78
C GLY A 96 -11.18 28.09 -4.60
N ILE A 97 -10.30 27.93 -3.61
CA ILE A 97 -9.87 26.63 -3.11
C ILE A 97 -11.07 25.92 -2.47
N LYS A 98 -11.21 24.62 -2.72
CA LYS A 98 -12.35 23.81 -2.27
C LYS A 98 -12.21 23.26 -0.85
N GLY A 99 -10.98 23.09 -0.37
CA GLY A 99 -10.70 22.61 0.97
C GLY A 99 -9.24 22.22 1.15
N PHE A 100 -8.90 21.78 2.35
CA PHE A 100 -7.57 21.27 2.70
C PHE A 100 -7.62 19.82 3.17
N VAL A 101 -6.60 19.05 2.80
CA VAL A 101 -6.28 17.73 3.37
C VAL A 101 -4.87 17.83 3.94
N ILE A 102 -4.73 17.67 5.26
CA ILE A 102 -3.48 17.98 5.97
C ILE A 102 -3.09 16.82 6.88
N ALA A 103 -1.91 16.23 6.67
CA ALA A 103 -1.38 15.15 7.53
C ALA A 103 -0.87 15.62 8.92
N GLY A 104 -1.46 16.69 9.46
CA GLY A 104 -1.07 17.39 10.70
C GLY A 104 -2.25 18.09 11.36
N VAL A 105 -1.98 19.20 12.07
CA VAL A 105 -3.00 19.92 12.86
C VAL A 105 -3.28 21.32 12.32
N ILE A 106 -4.45 21.87 12.65
CA ILE A 106 -4.85 23.25 12.35
C ILE A 106 -5.27 23.99 13.63
N ARG A 107 -5.69 25.25 13.51
CA ARG A 107 -6.27 26.03 14.61
C ARG A 107 -7.47 26.85 14.15
N ASP A 108 -8.07 27.59 15.09
CA ASP A 108 -9.20 28.50 14.84
C ASP A 108 -10.43 27.76 14.26
N LEU A 109 -10.74 26.57 14.81
CA LEU A 109 -11.80 25.70 14.28
C LEU A 109 -13.17 26.38 14.24
N GLU A 110 -13.49 27.22 15.22
CA GLU A 110 -14.76 27.95 15.28
C GLU A 110 -14.95 28.85 14.05
N GLU A 111 -13.97 29.71 13.76
CA GLU A 111 -13.97 30.56 12.56
C GLU A 111 -14.08 29.73 11.27
N ILE A 112 -13.39 28.58 11.21
CA ILE A 112 -13.40 27.70 10.04
C ILE A 112 -14.77 27.05 9.84
N THR A 113 -15.41 26.66 10.94
CA THR A 113 -16.75 26.07 10.96
C THR A 113 -17.79 27.09 10.53
N ASP A 114 -17.72 28.31 11.07
CA ASP A 114 -18.67 29.40 10.76
C ASP A 114 -18.69 29.77 9.28
N MET A 115 -17.52 29.77 8.63
CA MET A 115 -17.43 30.02 7.18
C MET A 115 -17.61 28.76 6.32
N GLN A 116 -17.88 27.61 6.95
CA GLN A 116 -18.09 26.31 6.32
C GLN A 116 -16.96 25.91 5.35
N PHE A 117 -15.71 26.17 5.70
CA PHE A 117 -14.57 25.79 4.86
C PHE A 117 -14.09 24.36 5.18
N PRO A 118 -14.11 23.43 4.22
CA PRO A 118 -13.76 22.04 4.48
C PRO A 118 -12.27 21.86 4.78
N VAL A 119 -11.96 21.25 5.93
CA VAL A 119 -10.61 20.91 6.34
C VAL A 119 -10.60 19.51 6.93
N TYR A 120 -9.83 18.63 6.32
CA TYR A 120 -9.53 17.29 6.82
C TYR A 120 -8.13 17.30 7.41
N ALA A 121 -8.01 16.99 8.70
CA ALA A 121 -6.73 17.02 9.40
C ALA A 121 -6.71 16.03 10.57
N LYS A 122 -5.55 15.86 11.20
CA LYS A 122 -5.39 14.96 12.36
C LYS A 122 -5.94 15.53 13.66
N GLY A 123 -6.10 16.84 13.75
CA GLY A 123 -6.62 17.49 14.94
C GLY A 123 -6.36 18.99 14.97
N ILE A 124 -6.41 19.55 16.18
CA ILE A 124 -6.35 20.98 16.44
C ILE A 124 -5.22 21.25 17.43
N PHE A 125 -4.41 22.28 17.18
CA PHE A 125 -3.38 22.74 18.11
C PHE A 125 -3.16 24.26 17.96
N PRO A 126 -3.06 25.04 19.05
CA PRO A 126 -3.13 26.51 18.96
C PRO A 126 -1.86 27.19 18.40
N VAL A 127 -0.70 26.53 18.52
CA VAL A 127 0.60 27.14 18.16
C VAL A 127 0.81 27.08 16.65
N PRO A 128 1.04 28.20 15.94
CA PRO A 128 1.23 28.18 14.49
C PRO A 128 2.64 27.74 14.09
N GLY A 129 2.77 27.19 12.88
CA GLY A 129 4.06 27.02 12.22
C GLY A 129 4.73 28.35 11.84
N LYS A 130 6.05 28.31 11.68
CA LYS A 130 6.88 29.41 11.18
C LYS A 130 6.78 29.57 9.65
N LYS A 131 7.51 30.55 9.09
CA LYS A 131 7.53 30.86 7.65
C LYS A 131 8.95 31.08 7.13
N GLU A 132 9.84 30.17 7.46
CA GLU A 132 11.29 30.27 7.26
C GLU A 132 11.81 29.23 6.25
N LYS A 133 11.09 28.13 6.02
CA LYS A 133 11.58 26.99 5.23
C LYS A 133 10.90 26.88 3.87
N TYR A 134 11.73 26.84 2.83
CA TYR A 134 11.30 26.59 1.45
C TYR A 134 11.42 25.10 1.11
N THR A 135 10.44 24.57 0.38
CA THR A 135 10.44 23.23 -0.22
C THR A 135 10.03 23.35 -1.68
N LEU A 136 10.33 22.34 -2.49
CA LEU A 136 9.97 22.35 -3.90
C LEU A 136 8.44 22.30 -4.07
N PRO A 137 7.83 23.22 -4.82
CA PRO A 137 6.40 23.17 -5.13
C PRO A 137 6.09 22.07 -6.16
N ASN A 138 4.83 21.62 -6.20
CA ASN A 138 4.29 20.69 -7.19
C ASN A 138 5.01 19.32 -7.25
N THR A 139 5.69 18.93 -6.18
CA THR A 139 6.22 17.56 -6.05
C THR A 139 5.13 16.63 -5.55
N PRO A 140 5.14 15.34 -5.94
CA PRO A 140 4.28 14.34 -5.30
C PRO A 140 4.52 14.31 -3.78
N VAL A 141 3.46 14.05 -3.02
CA VAL A 141 3.50 13.94 -1.55
C VAL A 141 2.96 12.58 -1.10
N VAL A 142 3.40 12.10 0.06
CA VAL A 142 2.85 10.89 0.68
C VAL A 142 1.99 11.30 1.87
N CYS A 143 0.78 11.76 1.60
CA CYS A 143 -0.13 12.29 2.61
C CYS A 143 -1.03 11.17 3.14
N GLY A 144 -1.04 10.93 4.46
CA GLY A 144 -1.88 9.88 5.05
C GLY A 144 -1.62 8.48 4.49
N GLY A 145 -0.37 8.18 4.10
CA GLY A 145 0.01 6.90 3.50
C GLY A 145 -0.34 6.74 2.02
N VAL A 146 -0.91 7.76 1.37
CA VAL A 146 -1.27 7.77 -0.05
C VAL A 146 -0.31 8.66 -0.82
N THR A 147 0.26 8.14 -1.91
CA THR A 147 1.02 8.96 -2.85
C THR A 147 0.06 9.77 -3.71
N VAL A 148 0.17 11.09 -3.65
CA VAL A 148 -0.71 12.02 -4.37
C VAL A 148 0.13 12.88 -5.31
N HIS A 149 -0.32 12.98 -6.56
CA HIS A 149 0.24 13.88 -7.56
C HIS A 149 -0.66 15.10 -7.73
N THR A 150 -0.08 16.24 -8.08
CA THR A 150 -0.88 17.40 -8.49
C THR A 150 -1.70 17.02 -9.72
N GLY A 151 -3.01 17.27 -9.68
CA GLY A 151 -3.97 16.89 -10.72
C GLY A 151 -4.80 15.63 -10.41
N ASP A 152 -4.37 14.78 -9.46
CA ASP A 152 -5.20 13.66 -8.98
C ASP A 152 -6.52 14.18 -8.42
N ILE A 153 -7.61 13.46 -8.60
CA ILE A 153 -8.91 13.89 -8.09
C ILE A 153 -9.06 13.45 -6.64
N ILE A 154 -9.19 14.42 -5.75
CA ILE A 154 -9.53 14.16 -4.35
C ILE A 154 -11.04 14.17 -4.22
N VAL A 155 -11.58 13.17 -3.52
CA VAL A 155 -12.95 13.19 -2.99
C VAL A 155 -12.86 12.98 -1.49
N ALA A 156 -13.55 13.82 -0.73
CA ALA A 156 -13.52 13.77 0.71
C ALA A 156 -14.90 14.05 1.29
N ASP A 157 -15.33 13.21 2.23
CA ASP A 157 -16.56 13.34 3.01
C ASP A 157 -16.39 12.84 4.44
N ALA A 158 -17.51 12.69 5.17
CA ALA A 158 -17.50 12.31 6.57
C ALA A 158 -16.80 10.96 6.86
N GLU A 159 -16.70 10.07 5.87
CA GLU A 159 -16.16 8.71 6.04
C GLU A 159 -14.67 8.62 5.70
N GLY A 160 -14.11 9.62 5.00
CA GLY A 160 -12.69 9.67 4.71
C GLY A 160 -12.33 10.46 3.46
N ILE A 161 -11.17 10.12 2.90
CA ILE A 161 -10.61 10.78 1.73
C ILE A 161 -10.07 9.72 0.78
N VAL A 162 -10.32 9.90 -0.51
CA VAL A 162 -9.77 9.09 -1.60
C VAL A 162 -9.02 9.97 -2.60
N SER A 163 -7.88 9.46 -3.09
CA SER A 163 -7.13 10.04 -4.22
C SER A 163 -7.28 9.16 -5.45
N ILE A 164 -7.85 9.71 -6.51
CA ILE A 164 -8.05 9.02 -7.78
C ILE A 164 -7.01 9.56 -8.78
N PRO A 165 -6.12 8.71 -9.32
CA PRO A 165 -5.12 9.16 -10.28
C PRO A 165 -5.78 9.88 -11.46
N GLN A 166 -5.23 11.02 -11.88
CA GLN A 166 -5.81 11.84 -12.94
C GLN A 166 -6.08 11.02 -14.22
N SER A 167 -5.15 10.12 -14.57
CA SER A 167 -5.24 9.25 -15.75
C SER A 167 -6.37 8.20 -15.68
N GLN A 168 -6.90 7.93 -14.49
CA GLN A 168 -7.96 6.93 -14.26
C GLN A 168 -9.30 7.57 -13.87
N ALA A 169 -9.33 8.88 -13.65
CA ALA A 169 -10.45 9.60 -13.05
C ALA A 169 -11.79 9.33 -13.75
N GLU A 170 -11.84 9.44 -15.08
CA GLU A 170 -13.06 9.20 -15.86
C GLU A 170 -13.55 7.76 -15.76
N HIS A 171 -12.63 6.79 -15.84
CA HIS A 171 -12.96 5.37 -15.79
C HIS A 171 -13.51 4.99 -14.41
N VAL A 172 -12.82 5.42 -13.35
CA VAL A 172 -13.22 5.16 -11.96
C VAL A 172 -14.57 5.79 -11.65
N PHE A 173 -14.80 7.04 -12.07
CA PHE A 173 -16.09 7.71 -11.87
C PHE A 173 -17.24 6.96 -12.53
N LYS A 174 -17.07 6.54 -13.79
CA LYS A 174 -18.10 5.77 -14.51
C LYS A 174 -18.40 4.44 -13.82
N LEU A 175 -17.37 3.73 -13.39
CA LEU A 175 -17.52 2.44 -12.71
C LEU A 175 -18.20 2.59 -11.35
N ALA A 176 -17.78 3.56 -10.54
CA ALA A 176 -18.39 3.85 -9.24
C ALA A 176 -19.87 4.26 -9.42
N LYS A 177 -20.16 5.16 -10.37
CA LYS A 177 -21.51 5.61 -10.67
C LYS A 177 -22.42 4.47 -11.11
N GLN A 178 -21.91 3.56 -11.95
CA GLN A 178 -22.67 2.40 -12.40
C GLN A 178 -23.02 1.47 -11.23
N LYS A 179 -22.04 1.16 -10.35
CA LYS A 179 -22.29 0.34 -9.15
C LYS A 179 -23.31 1.00 -8.22
N TRP A 180 -23.10 2.28 -7.91
CA TRP A 180 -23.99 3.06 -7.07
C TRP A 180 -25.44 3.07 -7.60
N GLN A 181 -25.63 3.23 -8.91
CA GLN A 181 -26.96 3.17 -9.54
C GLN A 181 -27.61 1.79 -9.41
N VAL A 182 -26.85 0.71 -9.53
CA VAL A 182 -27.38 -0.65 -9.36
C VAL A 182 -27.80 -0.85 -7.90
N GLU A 183 -26.94 -0.50 -6.95
CA GLU A 183 -27.18 -0.69 -5.51
C GLU A 183 -28.37 0.16 -5.01
N THR A 184 -28.50 1.39 -5.49
CA THR A 184 -29.61 2.30 -5.11
C THR A 184 -30.98 1.78 -5.60
N ASN A 185 -31.01 0.96 -6.64
CA ASN A 185 -32.26 0.42 -7.21
C ASN A 185 -32.66 -0.95 -6.63
N ILE A 186 -31.88 -1.51 -5.70
CA ILE A 186 -32.16 -2.80 -5.07
C ILE A 186 -32.89 -2.55 -3.74
N THR A 187 -33.97 -3.30 -3.50
CA THR A 187 -34.67 -3.26 -2.20
C THR A 187 -33.86 -3.95 -1.12
N LEU A 188 -34.07 -3.60 0.15
CA LEU A 188 -33.37 -4.23 1.28
C LEU A 188 -33.50 -5.76 1.27
N SER A 189 -34.69 -6.30 0.98
CA SER A 189 -34.91 -7.75 0.91
C SER A 189 -34.15 -8.42 -0.24
N GLN A 190 -34.06 -7.77 -1.41
CA GLN A 190 -33.26 -8.28 -2.51
C GLN A 190 -31.76 -8.23 -2.18
N TRP A 191 -31.31 -7.17 -1.51
CA TRP A 191 -29.93 -7.03 -1.07
C TRP A 191 -29.57 -8.12 -0.05
N GLU A 192 -30.44 -8.37 0.93
CA GLU A 192 -30.26 -9.41 1.96
C GLU A 192 -30.09 -10.80 1.34
N GLU A 193 -30.97 -11.17 0.41
CA GLU A 193 -30.91 -12.45 -0.27
C GLU A 193 -29.59 -12.60 -1.07
N GLN A 194 -29.23 -11.57 -1.85
CA GLN A 194 -27.97 -11.58 -2.60
C GLN A 194 -26.74 -11.62 -1.68
N HIS A 195 -26.78 -10.89 -0.56
CA HIS A 195 -25.70 -10.87 0.42
C HIS A 195 -25.52 -12.25 1.06
N LYS A 196 -26.61 -12.88 1.48
CA LYS A 196 -26.59 -14.24 2.07
C LYS A 196 -25.94 -15.24 1.12
N GLN A 197 -26.36 -15.26 -0.15
CA GLN A 197 -25.77 -16.15 -1.17
C GLN A 197 -24.27 -15.91 -1.36
N LYS A 198 -23.83 -14.64 -1.40
CA LYS A 198 -22.41 -14.28 -1.49
C LYS A 198 -21.61 -14.78 -0.28
N ILE A 199 -22.15 -14.61 0.92
CA ILE A 199 -21.49 -15.05 2.17
C ILE A 199 -21.41 -16.57 2.22
N GLU A 200 -22.48 -17.29 1.85
CA GLU A 200 -22.47 -18.76 1.81
C GLU A 200 -21.40 -19.30 0.84
N HIS A 201 -21.29 -18.70 -0.35
CA HIS A 201 -20.26 -19.04 -1.32
C HIS A 201 -18.84 -18.73 -0.79
N ALA A 202 -18.63 -17.54 -0.22
CA ALA A 202 -17.33 -17.14 0.35
C ALA A 202 -16.92 -18.05 1.51
N LEU A 203 -17.86 -18.43 2.38
CA LEU A 203 -17.62 -19.37 3.48
C LEU A 203 -17.29 -20.77 2.96
N ALA A 204 -17.96 -21.24 1.91
CA ALA A 204 -17.63 -22.53 1.29
C ALA A 204 -16.20 -22.54 0.73
N ALA A 205 -15.82 -21.48 0.00
CA ALA A 205 -14.46 -21.31 -0.51
C ALA A 205 -13.42 -21.24 0.61
N ALA A 206 -13.64 -20.40 1.62
CA ALA A 206 -12.72 -20.26 2.75
C ALA A 206 -12.58 -21.55 3.57
N LYS A 207 -13.65 -22.33 3.73
CA LYS A 207 -13.59 -23.66 4.36
C LYS A 207 -12.79 -24.66 3.54
N GLN A 208 -12.93 -24.61 2.21
CA GLN A 208 -12.13 -25.44 1.31
C GLN A 208 -10.65 -25.06 1.42
N ASP A 209 -10.32 -23.78 1.40
CA ASP A 209 -8.95 -23.28 1.55
C ASP A 209 -8.36 -23.67 2.91
N ALA A 210 -9.13 -23.51 3.99
CA ALA A 210 -8.72 -23.94 5.34
C ALA A 210 -8.55 -25.46 5.44
N ALA A 211 -9.41 -26.25 4.77
CA ALA A 211 -9.26 -27.70 4.70
C ALA A 211 -8.03 -28.10 3.88
N ASN A 212 -7.72 -27.38 2.80
CA ASN A 212 -6.52 -27.58 1.99
C ASN A 212 -5.26 -27.26 2.81
N LEU A 213 -5.22 -26.12 3.52
CA LEU A 213 -4.13 -25.76 4.44
C LEU A 213 -3.97 -26.80 5.57
N CYS A 214 -5.07 -27.31 6.13
CA CYS A 214 -5.04 -28.35 7.17
C CYS A 214 -4.66 -29.73 6.62
N SER A 215 -4.90 -29.98 5.33
CA SER A 215 -4.42 -31.17 4.62
C SER A 215 -2.95 -31.04 4.19
N GLU A 216 -2.47 -29.84 3.90
CA GLU A 216 -1.06 -29.51 3.66
C GLU A 216 -0.24 -29.62 4.96
N ASP A 217 -0.80 -29.20 6.11
CA ASP A 217 -0.20 -29.44 7.43
C ASP A 217 -0.17 -30.94 7.80
N LYS A 218 -1.12 -31.74 7.30
CA LYS A 218 -1.07 -33.22 7.41
C LYS A 218 -0.17 -33.88 6.37
N GLN A 219 0.08 -33.26 5.22
CA GLN A 219 1.12 -33.69 4.27
C GLN A 219 2.52 -33.26 4.71
N ARG A 220 2.64 -32.29 5.62
CA ARG A 220 3.90 -31.91 6.27
C ARG A 220 4.52 -33.02 7.12
N GLU A 221 3.76 -34.03 7.54
CA GLU A 221 4.32 -35.24 8.16
C GLU A 221 5.15 -36.11 7.18
N ASP A 222 5.13 -35.80 5.87
CA ASP A 222 5.91 -36.51 4.84
C ASP A 222 6.82 -35.57 4.01
N ILE A 223 7.02 -34.31 4.45
CA ILE A 223 7.99 -33.38 3.83
C ILE A 223 9.31 -33.45 4.58
N MET A 224 10.35 -33.96 3.91
CA MET A 224 11.72 -34.03 4.41
C MET A 224 12.23 -32.64 4.83
N THR A 225 12.62 -32.50 6.09
CA THR A 225 13.29 -31.30 6.65
C THR A 225 14.69 -31.09 6.08
N LEU A 226 15.30 -29.91 6.23
CA LEU A 226 16.69 -29.70 5.80
C LEU A 226 17.64 -30.61 6.57
N SER A 227 17.41 -30.83 7.87
CA SER A 227 18.20 -31.76 8.67
C SER A 227 18.06 -33.20 8.21
N GLU A 228 16.89 -33.62 7.74
CA GLU A 228 16.70 -34.95 7.16
C GLU A 228 17.39 -35.08 5.81
N LEU A 229 17.30 -34.07 4.94
CA LEU A 229 18.05 -34.03 3.68
C LEU A 229 19.56 -34.09 3.95
N GLN A 230 20.05 -33.32 4.94
CA GLN A 230 21.44 -33.38 5.40
C GLN A 230 21.82 -34.79 5.85
N LYS A 231 20.99 -35.46 6.68
CA LYS A 231 21.24 -36.85 7.11
C LYS A 231 21.23 -37.83 5.93
N HIS A 232 20.34 -37.64 4.98
CA HIS A 232 20.23 -38.48 3.78
C HIS A 232 21.48 -38.36 2.92
N ILE A 233 21.88 -37.13 2.55
CA ILE A 233 23.12 -36.87 1.80
C ILE A 233 24.32 -37.45 2.55
N LYS A 234 24.43 -37.20 3.86
CA LYS A 234 25.52 -37.72 4.70
C LYS A 234 25.63 -39.25 4.68
N SER A 235 24.53 -39.97 4.44
CA SER A 235 24.53 -41.44 4.45
C SER A 235 25.26 -42.07 3.27
N PHE A 236 25.39 -41.35 2.15
CA PHE A 236 26.07 -41.84 0.94
C PHE A 236 27.18 -40.90 0.42
N ASP A 237 27.19 -39.63 0.82
CA ASP A 237 28.17 -38.63 0.43
C ASP A 237 28.67 -37.85 1.64
N HIS A 238 29.75 -38.37 2.26
CA HIS A 238 30.39 -37.74 3.39
C HIS A 238 31.88 -38.09 3.46
N ALA A 239 32.72 -37.20 2.94
CA ALA A 239 34.17 -37.28 3.02
C ALA A 239 34.76 -36.00 3.64
N PRO A 240 34.83 -35.90 4.98
CA PRO A 240 35.35 -34.71 5.68
C PRO A 240 36.76 -34.28 5.22
N GLN A 241 37.58 -35.24 4.80
CA GLN A 241 38.92 -35.02 4.28
C GLN A 241 38.97 -34.35 2.89
N LEU A 242 37.83 -34.20 2.22
CA LEU A 242 37.70 -33.58 0.89
C LEU A 242 36.91 -32.26 0.94
N ALA A 243 36.93 -31.52 2.06
CA ALA A 243 36.16 -30.28 2.22
C ALA A 243 36.33 -29.28 1.04
N ASP A 244 37.56 -29.09 0.57
CA ASP A 244 37.86 -28.22 -0.57
C ASP A 244 37.18 -28.68 -1.87
N HIS A 245 37.02 -29.99 -2.05
CA HIS A 245 36.34 -30.56 -3.21
C HIS A 245 34.85 -30.22 -3.23
N TYR A 246 34.16 -30.36 -2.09
CA TYR A 246 32.75 -29.98 -1.99
C TYR A 246 32.54 -28.48 -2.21
N PHE A 247 33.48 -27.66 -1.75
CA PHE A 247 33.44 -26.22 -2.01
C PHE A 247 33.61 -25.89 -3.50
N LEU A 248 34.54 -26.56 -4.19
CA LEU A 248 34.71 -26.39 -5.64
C LEU A 248 33.47 -26.84 -6.42
N LYS A 249 32.85 -27.95 -6.03
CA LYS A 249 31.58 -28.41 -6.61
C LYS A 249 30.46 -27.38 -6.40
N LEU A 250 30.31 -26.82 -5.19
CA LEU A 250 29.35 -25.75 -4.95
C LEU A 250 29.56 -24.55 -5.90
N ILE A 251 30.82 -24.16 -6.15
CA ILE A 251 31.12 -23.07 -7.08
C ILE A 251 30.70 -23.42 -8.51
N GLU A 252 30.95 -24.66 -8.94
CA GLU A 252 30.54 -25.18 -10.25
C GLU A 252 29.01 -25.08 -10.42
N GLU A 253 28.23 -25.62 -9.46
CA GLU A 253 26.77 -25.61 -9.53
C GLU A 253 26.18 -24.19 -9.50
N VAL A 254 26.79 -23.26 -8.75
CA VAL A 254 26.38 -21.84 -8.79
C VAL A 254 26.63 -21.23 -10.17
N GLY A 255 27.68 -21.67 -10.86
CA GLY A 255 27.97 -21.29 -12.25
C GLY A 255 26.92 -21.82 -13.23
N GLU A 256 26.54 -23.09 -13.11
CA GLU A 256 25.51 -23.73 -13.93
C GLU A 256 24.12 -23.11 -13.69
N LEU A 257 23.77 -22.84 -12.43
CA LEU A 257 22.57 -22.08 -12.06
C LEU A 257 22.53 -20.70 -12.73
N SER A 258 23.66 -19.98 -12.72
CA SER A 258 23.78 -18.68 -13.37
C SER A 258 23.50 -18.77 -14.87
N GLU A 259 23.97 -19.83 -15.52
CA GLU A 259 23.70 -20.10 -16.93
C GLU A 259 22.24 -20.45 -17.19
N ALA A 260 21.62 -21.31 -16.37
CA ALA A 260 20.22 -21.68 -16.48
C ALA A 260 19.29 -20.46 -16.33
N ILE A 261 19.58 -19.55 -15.38
CA ILE A 261 18.83 -18.30 -15.20
C ILE A 261 18.92 -17.41 -16.45
N ARG A 262 20.10 -17.28 -17.07
CA ARG A 262 20.25 -16.51 -18.31
C ARG A 262 19.45 -17.09 -19.48
N LYS A 263 19.27 -18.42 -19.51
CA LYS A 263 18.47 -19.11 -20.54
C LYS A 263 16.96 -18.96 -20.32
N GLY A 264 16.51 -18.55 -19.13
CA GLY A 264 15.12 -18.16 -18.86
C GLY A 264 14.13 -19.31 -18.63
N ASN A 265 14.61 -20.53 -18.38
CA ASN A 265 13.77 -21.71 -18.16
C ASN A 265 13.18 -21.73 -16.74
N SER A 266 12.25 -20.82 -16.46
CA SER A 266 11.63 -20.61 -15.15
C SER A 266 10.38 -21.50 -14.93
N GLY A 267 10.10 -21.83 -13.66
CA GLY A 267 8.95 -22.65 -13.26
C GLY A 267 9.33 -24.08 -12.86
N GLN A 268 8.35 -24.89 -12.47
CA GLN A 268 8.54 -26.28 -12.09
C GLN A 268 8.53 -27.18 -13.35
N PRO A 269 9.66 -27.78 -13.75
CA PRO A 269 9.71 -28.61 -14.96
C PRO A 269 9.05 -29.97 -14.73
N ALA A 270 8.56 -30.59 -15.80
CA ALA A 270 8.27 -32.02 -15.81
C ALA A 270 9.59 -32.83 -15.77
N ALA A 271 9.55 -34.09 -15.35
CA ALA A 271 10.76 -34.92 -15.18
C ALA A 271 11.63 -35.02 -16.44
N ASN A 272 11.03 -35.02 -17.63
CA ASN A 272 11.74 -35.06 -18.91
C ASN A 272 12.36 -33.72 -19.34
N GLN A 273 12.09 -32.64 -18.60
CA GLN A 273 12.57 -31.28 -18.83
C GLN A 273 13.44 -30.77 -17.67
N LEU A 274 13.72 -31.61 -16.67
CA LEU A 274 14.49 -31.23 -15.49
C LEU A 274 15.93 -30.84 -15.86
N LYS A 275 16.53 -31.54 -16.82
CA LYS A 275 17.92 -31.35 -17.19
C LYS A 275 18.20 -29.97 -17.80
N GLY A 276 19.16 -29.22 -17.24
CA GLY A 276 19.52 -27.85 -17.59
C GLY A 276 18.45 -26.82 -17.22
N SER A 277 17.52 -27.16 -16.32
CA SER A 277 16.50 -26.25 -15.82
C SER A 277 16.98 -25.53 -14.56
N ILE A 278 16.40 -24.36 -14.28
CA ILE A 278 16.70 -23.63 -13.04
C ILE A 278 16.40 -24.50 -11.79
N ALA A 279 15.43 -25.42 -11.87
CA ALA A 279 15.04 -26.27 -10.76
C ALA A 279 16.09 -27.35 -10.42
N GLU A 280 16.75 -27.93 -11.43
CA GLU A 280 17.87 -28.87 -11.23
C GLU A 280 19.05 -28.15 -10.56
N GLU A 281 19.49 -27.04 -11.15
CA GLU A 281 20.65 -26.31 -10.66
C GLU A 281 20.44 -25.74 -9.24
N LEU A 282 19.22 -25.30 -8.91
CA LEU A 282 18.87 -24.87 -7.55
C LEU A 282 19.00 -26.03 -6.54
N TYR A 283 18.62 -27.24 -6.94
CA TYR A 283 18.73 -28.43 -6.10
C TYR A 283 20.20 -28.85 -5.92
N ASP A 284 21.01 -28.81 -6.97
CA ASP A 284 22.43 -29.16 -6.90
C ASP A 284 23.23 -28.17 -6.03
N VAL A 285 22.91 -26.88 -6.11
CA VAL A 285 23.42 -25.87 -5.15
C VAL A 285 23.01 -26.22 -3.71
N LEU A 286 21.73 -26.53 -3.47
CA LEU A 286 21.23 -26.91 -2.15
C LEU A 286 21.92 -28.18 -1.63
N TYR A 287 22.16 -29.16 -2.51
CA TYR A 287 22.85 -30.41 -2.21
C TYR A 287 24.25 -30.13 -1.65
N TYR A 288 25.06 -29.34 -2.34
CA TYR A 288 26.43 -29.06 -1.89
C TYR A 288 26.48 -28.12 -0.67
N VAL A 289 25.49 -27.25 -0.49
CA VAL A 289 25.30 -26.51 0.77
C VAL A 289 25.07 -27.48 1.94
N CYS A 290 24.20 -28.48 1.76
CA CYS A 290 23.95 -29.51 2.78
C CYS A 290 25.19 -30.36 3.05
N ALA A 291 25.94 -30.75 2.02
CA ALA A 291 27.19 -31.50 2.14
C ALA A 291 28.25 -30.71 2.93
N LEU A 292 28.45 -29.43 2.63
CA LEU A 292 29.35 -28.56 3.39
C LEU A 292 28.90 -28.36 4.83
N ALA A 293 27.60 -28.14 5.05
CA ALA A 293 27.05 -28.05 6.40
C ALA A 293 27.31 -29.33 7.21
N ASN A 294 27.18 -30.51 6.59
CA ASN A 294 27.54 -31.79 7.21
C ASN A 294 29.02 -31.89 7.59
N ILE A 295 29.92 -31.41 6.73
CA ILE A 295 31.38 -31.38 6.98
C ILE A 295 31.71 -30.45 8.14
N HIS A 296 31.01 -29.32 8.24
CA HIS A 296 31.22 -28.32 9.29
C HIS A 296 30.36 -28.54 10.54
N HIS A 297 29.62 -29.66 10.62
CA HIS A 297 28.73 -29.98 11.74
C HIS A 297 27.67 -28.90 12.02
N ILE A 298 27.15 -28.29 10.96
CA ILE A 298 26.11 -27.26 11.01
C ILE A 298 24.75 -27.91 10.77
N ASP A 299 23.81 -27.69 11.69
CA ASP A 299 22.40 -28.01 11.54
C ASP A 299 21.68 -26.82 10.87
N LEU A 300 21.18 -27.02 9.65
CA LEU A 300 20.61 -25.94 8.86
C LEU A 300 19.24 -25.48 9.37
N ASP A 301 18.42 -26.38 9.92
CA ASP A 301 17.13 -26.01 10.52
C ASP A 301 17.34 -25.15 11.76
N LYS A 302 18.26 -25.58 12.65
CA LYS A 302 18.63 -24.78 13.83
C LYS A 302 19.22 -23.42 13.44
N THR A 303 20.03 -23.38 12.38
CA THR A 303 20.59 -22.11 11.87
C THR A 303 19.50 -21.18 11.36
N HIS A 304 18.48 -21.70 10.66
CA HIS A 304 17.32 -20.95 10.22
C HIS A 304 16.56 -20.33 11.41
N GLU A 305 16.24 -21.12 12.44
CA GLU A 305 15.56 -20.65 13.65
C GLU A 305 16.32 -19.50 14.35
N LEU A 306 17.63 -19.69 14.56
CA LEU A 306 18.48 -18.67 15.19
C LEU A 306 18.55 -17.38 14.36
N LYS A 307 18.55 -17.50 13.03
CA LYS A 307 18.61 -16.33 12.14
C LYS A 307 17.31 -15.55 12.13
N GLU A 308 16.16 -16.24 12.15
CA GLU A 308 14.85 -15.60 12.23
C GLU A 308 14.67 -14.83 13.55
N GLN A 309 15.12 -15.40 14.68
CA GLN A 309 15.14 -14.70 15.96
C GLN A 309 15.99 -13.42 15.90
N LEU A 310 17.16 -13.49 15.27
CA LEU A 310 18.04 -12.34 15.08
C LEU A 310 17.45 -11.26 14.15
N ASN A 311 16.73 -11.67 13.11
CA ASN A 311 16.05 -10.74 12.20
C ASN A 311 14.91 -10.01 12.91
N LYS A 312 14.11 -10.69 13.74
CA LYS A 312 13.05 -10.08 14.55
C LYS A 312 13.59 -8.99 15.47
N MET A 313 14.70 -9.29 16.17
CA MET A 313 15.38 -8.31 17.03
C MET A 313 15.94 -7.11 16.26
N LYS A 314 16.46 -7.31 15.04
CA LYS A 314 17.10 -6.26 14.24
C LYS A 314 16.11 -5.34 13.51
N TYR A 315 14.95 -5.86 13.12
CA TYR A 315 13.97 -5.16 12.30
C TYR A 315 12.66 -4.81 13.03
N ASN A 316 12.59 -5.05 14.35
CA ASN A 316 11.45 -4.75 15.22
C ASN A 316 10.12 -5.27 14.63
N ARG A 317 10.14 -6.49 14.12
CA ARG A 317 8.98 -7.26 13.68
C ARG A 317 8.69 -8.38 14.67
#